data_AF-A0A7H9B3G2-F1
#
_entry.id   AF-A0A7H9B3G2-F1
#
_cell.length_a   1.000
_cell.length_b   1.000
_cell.length_c   1.000
_cell.angle_alpha   90.00
_cell.angle_beta   90.00
_cell.angle_gamma   90.00
#
_symmetry.space_group_name_H-M   'P 1'
#
loop_
_entity.id
_entity.type
_entity.pdbx_description
1 polymer ?
#
loop_
_entity_poly.entity_id
_entity_poly.type
_entity_poly.pdbx_seq_one_letter_code
_entity_poly.pdbx_strand_id
1 'polypeptide(L)'
;MSFAGSLFLTGVGALVYKYDINQVYERHPSSELALKEYSEKVYKKEGEILSHRFSRVFGNFFFDFFDGSAFLFPFKGIGQFYKYKSDYALNVLGTLSLYLIMYTIVSMVYWATITPVYTALFAIFGPTGLLVAWTHSFLQANVLTMMFMRLCHFNNHLITITVEKNGMQAFFNKKPIKYYVPITSIYFWSFYLPLKVFKYFAGTLSLIVALIISSIPILGPFMFTYLMSPFIAKTFFSKCLRLRGYNNLQRKDEFFEHFGQYTAFGMSCGLLETIPILSGFALCTNTIGAALWAIRNI
;
A
#
# COMPACT_ATOMS: atom_id res chain seq x y z
N MET A 1 -5.08 22.24 -10.15
CA MET A 1 -4.32 22.20 -8.87
C MET A 1 -2.86 21.98 -9.19
N SER A 2 -1.93 22.74 -8.59
CA SER A 2 -0.51 22.52 -8.80
C SER A 2 -0.07 21.17 -8.21
N PHE A 3 0.95 20.55 -8.79
CA PHE A 3 1.59 19.32 -8.29
C PHE A 3 2.00 19.41 -6.81
N ALA A 4 2.32 20.62 -6.33
CA ALA A 4 2.59 20.91 -4.92
C ALA A 4 1.34 20.71 -4.03
N GLY A 5 0.16 21.09 -4.51
CA GLY A 5 -1.10 20.91 -3.79
C GLY A 5 -1.49 19.44 -3.61
N SER A 6 -1.28 18.60 -4.62
CA SER A 6 -1.51 17.15 -4.49
C SER A 6 -0.50 16.50 -3.55
N LEU A 7 0.79 16.85 -3.62
CA LEU A 7 1.78 16.39 -2.65
C LEU A 7 1.42 16.78 -1.21
N PHE A 8 0.97 18.01 -1.01
CA PHE A 8 0.53 18.50 0.31
C PHE A 8 -0.67 17.70 0.84
N LEU A 9 -1.72 17.51 0.04
CA LEU A 9 -2.89 16.72 0.43
C LEU A 9 -2.53 15.26 0.75
N THR A 10 -1.59 14.68 0.00
CA THR A 10 -1.06 13.33 0.28
C THR A 10 -0.40 13.30 1.65
N GLY A 11 0.45 14.29 1.94
CA GLY A 11 1.14 14.42 3.21
C GLY A 11 0.17 14.54 4.38
N VAL A 12 -0.86 15.39 4.24
CA VAL A 12 -1.90 15.56 5.27
C VAL A 12 -2.69 14.27 5.47
N GLY A 13 -3.16 13.61 4.40
CA GLY A 13 -3.89 12.35 4.50
C GLY A 13 -3.08 11.24 5.18
N ALA A 14 -1.81 11.10 4.80
CA ALA A 14 -0.90 10.14 5.42
C ALA A 14 -0.63 10.45 6.90
N LEU A 15 -0.52 11.74 7.27
CA LEU A 15 -0.37 12.16 8.67
C LEU A 15 -1.61 11.88 9.49
N VAL A 16 -2.81 12.20 8.98
CA VAL A 16 -4.09 11.91 9.63
C VAL A 16 -4.23 10.41 9.88
N TYR A 17 -3.93 9.56 8.89
CA TYR A 17 -3.99 8.12 9.06
C TYR A 17 -2.94 7.59 10.05
N LYS A 18 -1.72 8.16 10.01
CA LYS A 18 -0.61 7.78 10.88
C LYS A 18 -0.86 8.17 12.33
N TYR A 19 -1.52 9.30 12.59
CA TYR A 19 -1.80 9.82 13.94
C TYR A 19 -3.29 9.72 14.30
N ASP A 20 -3.94 8.66 13.85
CA ASP A 20 -5.34 8.37 14.15
C ASP A 20 -5.58 8.32 15.67
N ILE A 21 -6.64 9.01 16.10
CA ILE A 21 -7.06 9.19 17.50
C ILE A 21 -7.39 7.85 18.17
N ASN A 22 -7.75 6.83 17.37
CA ASN A 22 -8.13 5.51 17.89
C ASN A 22 -6.93 4.62 18.24
N GLN A 23 -5.70 5.16 18.31
CA GLN A 23 -4.50 4.42 18.69
C GLN A 23 -4.02 4.79 20.09
N VAL A 24 -3.54 3.80 20.84
CA VAL A 24 -2.85 4.02 22.11
C VAL A 24 -1.36 4.13 21.83
N TYR A 25 -0.70 5.13 22.42
CA TYR A 25 0.72 5.38 22.23
C TYR A 25 1.52 4.95 23.45
N GLU A 26 2.44 4.02 23.25
CA GLU A 26 3.31 3.51 24.31
C GLU A 26 4.77 3.71 23.93
N ARG A 27 5.64 3.82 24.93
CA ARG A 27 7.08 3.90 24.69
C ARG A 27 7.59 2.57 24.20
N HIS A 28 8.52 2.60 23.23
CA HIS A 28 9.15 1.39 22.75
C HIS A 28 9.95 0.73 23.89
N PRO A 29 9.82 -0.58 24.14
CA PRO A 29 10.52 -1.24 25.26
C PRO A 29 12.04 -1.04 25.23
N SER A 30 12.65 -1.05 24.04
CA SER A 30 14.09 -0.82 23.88
C SER A 30 14.56 0.62 24.18
N SER A 31 13.64 1.58 24.30
CA SER A 31 14.00 2.98 24.59
C SER A 31 14.36 3.22 26.06
N GLU A 32 14.02 2.28 26.94
CA GLU A 32 14.29 2.33 28.38
C GLU A 32 15.55 1.55 28.78
N LEU A 33 16.17 0.83 27.83
CA LEU A 33 17.36 0.04 28.08
C LEU A 33 18.60 0.92 28.27
N ALA A 34 19.51 0.47 29.13
CA ALA A 34 20.83 1.08 29.28
C ALA A 34 21.73 0.77 28.08
N LEU A 35 22.63 1.70 27.73
CA LEU A 35 23.57 1.57 26.60
C LEU A 35 24.35 0.25 26.59
N LYS A 36 24.75 -0.24 27.77
CA LYS A 36 25.52 -1.49 27.92
C LYS A 36 24.75 -2.72 27.44
N GLU A 37 23.42 -2.67 27.47
CA GLU A 37 22.55 -3.77 27.06
C GLU A 37 22.22 -3.76 25.57
N TYR A 38 22.65 -2.73 24.81
CA TYR A 38 22.24 -2.58 23.41
C TYR A 38 22.84 -3.66 22.51
N SER A 39 24.09 -4.08 22.77
CA SER A 39 24.74 -5.14 21.98
C SER A 39 23.88 -6.41 21.91
N GLU A 40 23.38 -6.84 23.07
CA GLU A 40 22.63 -8.09 23.20
C GLU A 40 21.12 -7.88 22.96
N LYS A 41 20.48 -6.92 23.64
CA LYS A 41 19.02 -6.75 23.61
C LYS A 41 18.50 -5.96 22.41
N VAL A 42 19.36 -5.22 21.71
CA VAL A 42 18.98 -4.43 20.52
C VAL A 42 19.62 -4.99 19.26
N TYR A 43 20.96 -4.92 19.13
CA TYR A 43 21.64 -5.28 17.88
C TYR A 43 21.51 -6.77 17.57
N LYS A 44 21.86 -7.66 18.51
CA LYS A 44 21.76 -9.10 18.32
C LYS A 44 20.31 -9.54 18.09
N LYS A 45 19.38 -9.06 18.92
CA LYS A 45 17.94 -9.36 18.78
C LYS A 45 17.36 -8.91 17.43
N GLU A 46 17.66 -7.69 16.97
CA GLU A 46 17.19 -7.22 15.65
C GLU A 46 17.86 -7.98 14.50
N GLY A 47 19.13 -8.38 14.67
CA GLY A 47 19.83 -9.26 13.72
C GLY A 47 19.17 -10.64 13.60
N GLU A 48 18.82 -11.26 14.73
CA GLU A 48 18.09 -12.53 14.78
C GLU A 48 16.70 -12.39 14.13
N ILE A 49 15.95 -11.35 14.48
CA ILE A 49 14.63 -11.07 13.88
C ILE A 49 14.75 -10.87 12.36
N LEU A 50 15.76 -10.12 11.90
CA LEU A 50 15.99 -9.89 10.48
C LEU A 50 16.34 -11.19 9.75
N SER A 51 17.24 -12.01 10.33
CA SER A 51 17.60 -13.32 9.78
C SER A 51 16.39 -14.25 9.70
N HIS A 52 15.58 -14.32 10.75
CA HIS A 52 14.35 -15.11 10.77
C HIS A 52 13.34 -14.63 9.72
N ARG A 53 13.14 -13.32 9.59
CA ARG A 53 12.26 -12.75 8.55
C ARG A 53 12.78 -13.09 7.15
N PHE A 54 14.09 -12.97 6.91
CA PHE A 54 14.69 -13.32 5.63
C PHE A 54 14.49 -14.80 5.30
N SER A 55 14.82 -15.69 6.24
CA SER A 55 14.64 -17.14 6.08
C SER A 55 13.18 -17.51 5.79
N ARG A 56 12.21 -16.94 6.52
CA ARG A 56 10.79 -17.20 6.29
C ARG A 56 10.29 -16.67 4.95
N VAL A 57 10.71 -15.47 4.57
CA VAL A 57 10.39 -14.90 3.25
C VAL A 57 10.90 -15.85 2.18
N PHE A 58 12.18 -16.20 2.15
CA PHE A 58 12.71 -17.05 1.07
C PHE A 58 12.21 -18.50 1.12
N GLY A 59 11.99 -19.07 2.31
CA GLY A 59 11.55 -20.44 2.48
C GLY A 59 10.10 -20.68 2.08
N ASN A 60 9.18 -19.79 2.48
CA ASN A 60 7.75 -19.98 2.26
C ASN A 60 7.19 -19.23 1.07
N PHE A 61 7.93 -18.26 0.49
CA PHE A 61 7.38 -17.35 -0.53
C PHE A 61 6.68 -18.07 -1.67
N PHE A 62 7.33 -19.04 -2.31
CA PHE A 62 6.75 -19.70 -3.49
C PHE A 62 5.51 -20.52 -3.12
N PHE A 63 5.54 -21.24 -2.01
CA PHE A 63 4.39 -22.02 -1.53
C PHE A 63 3.20 -21.10 -1.20
N ASP A 64 3.46 -20.03 -0.44
CA ASP A 64 2.47 -19.04 -0.05
C ASP A 64 1.91 -18.24 -1.25
N PHE A 65 2.76 -17.95 -2.23
CA PHE A 65 2.38 -17.20 -3.42
C PHE A 65 1.48 -18.03 -4.35
N PHE A 66 1.81 -19.30 -4.54
CA PHE A 66 1.09 -20.20 -5.44
C PHE A 66 -0.07 -20.97 -4.79
N ASP A 67 -0.30 -20.83 -3.48
CA ASP A 67 -1.49 -21.36 -2.80
C ASP A 67 -2.81 -20.85 -3.44
N GLY A 68 -2.76 -19.72 -4.16
CA GLY A 68 -3.87 -19.21 -4.98
C GLY A 68 -5.06 -18.63 -4.17
N SER A 69 -5.13 -18.94 -2.88
CA SER A 69 -6.21 -18.51 -2.00
C SER A 69 -6.30 -16.98 -1.90
N ALA A 70 -5.16 -16.31 -1.74
CA ALA A 70 -5.06 -14.85 -1.58
C ALA A 70 -5.42 -14.07 -2.87
N PHE A 71 -5.10 -14.63 -4.04
CA PHE A 71 -5.32 -13.98 -5.35
C PHE A 71 -6.81 -13.74 -5.65
N LEU A 72 -7.71 -14.56 -5.10
CA LEU A 72 -9.15 -14.53 -5.38
C LEU A 72 -9.92 -13.47 -4.58
N PHE A 73 -9.36 -12.96 -3.48
CA PHE A 73 -10.09 -12.07 -2.58
C PHE A 73 -10.48 -10.72 -3.17
N PRO A 74 -9.64 -10.07 -3.99
CA PRO A 74 -10.04 -8.86 -4.72
C PRO A 74 -11.33 -9.05 -5.54
N PHE A 75 -11.47 -10.20 -6.22
CA PHE A 75 -12.68 -10.55 -6.97
C PHE A 75 -13.87 -10.87 -6.05
N LYS A 76 -13.63 -11.56 -4.92
CA LYS A 76 -14.68 -11.77 -3.90
C LYS A 76 -15.19 -10.44 -3.34
N GLY A 77 -14.34 -9.42 -3.25
CA GLY A 77 -14.71 -8.07 -2.88
C GLY A 77 -15.74 -7.44 -3.83
N ILE A 78 -15.64 -7.72 -5.15
CA ILE A 78 -16.64 -7.31 -6.14
C ILE A 78 -17.99 -8.00 -5.85
N GLY A 79 -17.99 -9.31 -5.60
CA GLY A 79 -19.20 -10.05 -5.26
C GLY A 79 -19.88 -9.54 -3.98
N GLN A 80 -19.09 -9.25 -2.95
CA GLN A 80 -19.58 -8.69 -1.68
C GLN A 80 -20.15 -7.28 -1.86
N PHE A 81 -19.53 -6.45 -2.70
CA PHE A 81 -20.07 -5.14 -3.06
C PHE A 81 -21.47 -5.26 -3.68
N TYR A 82 -21.66 -6.17 -4.64
CA TYR A 82 -22.96 -6.38 -5.27
C TYR A 82 -24.01 -6.89 -4.28
N LYS A 83 -23.63 -7.77 -3.35
CA LYS A 83 -24.54 -8.33 -2.34
C LYS A 83 -25.10 -7.26 -1.38
N TYR A 84 -24.29 -6.28 -0.98
CA TYR A 84 -24.69 -5.22 -0.05
C TYR A 84 -24.52 -3.82 -0.67
N LYS A 85 -24.98 -3.67 -1.92
CA LYS A 85 -24.77 -2.47 -2.73
C LYS A 85 -25.21 -1.18 -2.02
N SER A 86 -26.33 -1.20 -1.31
CA SER A 86 -26.88 -0.03 -0.61
C SER A 86 -25.92 0.53 0.44
N ASP A 87 -25.19 -0.33 1.15
CA ASP A 87 -24.30 0.08 2.23
C ASP A 87 -22.97 0.62 1.70
N TYR A 88 -22.49 0.07 0.59
CA TYR A 88 -21.21 0.46 0.00
C TYR A 88 -21.31 1.61 -1.01
N ALA A 89 -22.45 1.78 -1.69
CA ALA A 89 -22.57 2.63 -2.87
C ALA A 89 -22.08 4.07 -2.65
N LEU A 90 -22.46 4.72 -1.54
CA LEU A 90 -22.04 6.10 -1.27
C LEU A 90 -20.53 6.24 -1.11
N ASN A 91 -19.91 5.34 -0.34
CA ASN A 91 -18.46 5.36 -0.11
C ASN A 91 -17.67 5.02 -1.38
N VAL A 92 -18.17 4.05 -2.16
CA VAL A 92 -17.57 3.65 -3.44
C VAL A 92 -17.69 4.77 -4.46
N LEU A 93 -18.86 5.40 -4.58
CA LEU A 93 -19.08 6.52 -5.50
C LEU A 93 -18.23 7.74 -5.11
N GLY A 94 -18.14 8.05 -3.81
CA GLY A 94 -17.29 9.13 -3.30
C GLY A 94 -15.80 8.87 -3.56
N THR A 95 -15.33 7.64 -3.38
CA THR A 95 -13.93 7.29 -3.68
C THR A 95 -13.66 7.29 -5.18
N LEU A 96 -14.60 6.82 -6.00
CA LEU A 96 -14.50 6.84 -7.45
C LEU A 96 -14.50 8.27 -7.99
N SER A 97 -15.34 9.16 -7.49
CA SER A 97 -15.36 10.57 -7.92
C SER A 97 -14.05 11.28 -7.57
N LEU A 98 -13.52 11.07 -6.36
CA LEU A 98 -12.20 11.56 -5.97
C LEU A 98 -11.10 11.00 -6.90
N TYR A 99 -11.15 9.71 -7.23
CA TYR A 99 -10.22 9.11 -8.19
C TYR A 99 -10.33 9.78 -9.56
N LEU A 100 -11.53 9.99 -10.11
CA LEU A 100 -11.72 10.59 -11.44
C LEU A 100 -11.21 12.04 -11.49
N ILE A 101 -11.45 12.82 -10.44
CA ILE A 101 -10.90 14.17 -10.30
C ILE A 101 -9.36 14.11 -10.30
N MET A 102 -8.78 13.24 -9.47
CA MET A 102 -7.33 13.09 -9.38
C MET A 102 -6.72 12.57 -10.69
N TYR A 103 -7.36 11.62 -11.35
CA TYR A 103 -6.93 11.07 -12.63
C TYR A 103 -6.94 12.12 -13.73
N THR A 104 -7.96 12.99 -13.74
CA THR A 104 -8.04 14.11 -14.67
C THR A 104 -6.90 15.09 -14.45
N ILE A 105 -6.65 15.50 -13.20
CA ILE A 105 -5.57 16.44 -12.86
C ILE A 105 -4.19 15.84 -13.22
N VAL A 106 -3.94 14.59 -12.83
CA VAL A 106 -2.66 13.93 -13.11
C VAL A 106 -2.47 13.71 -14.61
N SER A 107 -3.51 13.28 -15.34
CA SER A 107 -3.46 13.15 -16.79
C SER A 107 -3.18 14.49 -17.45
N MET A 108 -3.85 15.58 -17.08
CA MET A 108 -3.60 16.90 -17.66
C MET A 108 -2.12 17.31 -17.50
N VAL A 109 -1.55 17.13 -16.31
CA VAL A 109 -0.13 17.44 -16.07
C VAL A 109 0.79 16.53 -16.88
N TYR A 110 0.53 15.23 -16.90
CA TYR A 110 1.35 14.26 -17.65
C TYR A 110 1.29 14.48 -19.16
N TRP A 111 0.12 14.85 -19.69
CA TRP A 111 -0.10 15.16 -21.10
C TRP A 111 0.53 16.49 -21.51
N ALA A 112 0.58 17.48 -20.61
CA ALA A 112 1.25 18.74 -20.88
C ALA A 112 2.79 18.65 -20.82
N THR A 113 3.35 17.75 -20.00
CA THR A 113 4.79 17.75 -19.69
C THR A 113 5.54 16.58 -20.32
N ILE A 114 5.09 15.35 -20.10
CA ILE A 114 5.86 14.14 -20.42
C ILE A 114 5.41 13.53 -21.76
N THR A 115 4.11 13.56 -22.05
CA THR A 115 3.55 12.96 -23.27
C THR A 115 4.13 13.54 -24.57
N PRO A 116 4.42 14.85 -24.72
CA PRO A 116 5.04 15.37 -25.92
C PRO A 116 6.42 14.75 -26.20
N VAL A 117 7.18 14.44 -25.15
CA VAL A 117 8.49 13.76 -25.27
C VAL A 117 8.32 12.34 -25.81
N TYR A 118 7.41 11.55 -25.23
CA TYR A 118 7.09 10.21 -25.74
C TYR A 118 6.54 10.27 -27.17
N THR A 119 5.66 11.22 -27.45
CA THR A 119 5.07 11.39 -28.78
C THR A 119 6.15 11.67 -29.82
N ALA A 120 7.10 12.57 -29.52
CA ALA A 120 8.22 12.85 -30.41
C ALA A 120 9.13 11.62 -30.62
N LEU A 121 9.44 10.89 -29.55
CA LEU A 121 10.27 9.68 -29.62
C LEU A 121 9.62 8.57 -30.46
N PHE A 122 8.30 8.37 -30.29
CA PHE A 122 7.58 7.30 -30.99
C PHE A 122 6.99 7.72 -32.34
N ALA A 123 6.97 9.01 -32.68
CA ALA A 123 6.49 9.49 -33.98
C ALA A 123 7.28 8.90 -35.16
N ILE A 124 8.54 8.49 -34.94
CA ILE A 124 9.38 7.81 -35.94
C ILE A 124 8.73 6.51 -36.43
N PHE A 125 7.95 5.84 -35.58
CA PHE A 125 7.19 4.63 -35.93
C PHE A 125 5.82 4.93 -36.57
N GLY A 126 5.56 6.18 -36.96
CA GLY A 126 4.31 6.59 -37.59
C GLY A 126 3.09 6.51 -36.67
N PRO A 127 1.87 6.30 -37.21
CA PRO A 127 0.62 6.30 -36.44
C PRO A 127 0.59 5.28 -35.30
N THR A 128 1.21 4.11 -35.47
CA THR A 128 1.28 3.08 -34.44
C THR A 128 2.10 3.53 -33.23
N GLY A 129 3.18 4.28 -33.46
CA GLY A 129 3.97 4.85 -32.37
C GLY A 129 3.21 5.89 -31.55
N LEU A 130 2.35 6.69 -32.19
CA LEU A 130 1.48 7.64 -31.50
C LEU A 130 0.47 6.93 -30.59
N LEU A 131 -0.14 5.83 -31.07
CA LEU A 131 -1.05 5.01 -30.25
C LEU A 131 -0.34 4.42 -29.03
N VAL A 132 0.90 3.94 -29.20
CA VAL A 132 1.74 3.44 -28.09
C VAL A 132 2.01 4.56 -27.08
N ALA A 133 2.38 5.76 -27.54
CA ALA A 133 2.63 6.90 -26.66
C ALA A 133 1.38 7.30 -25.87
N TRP A 134 0.21 7.39 -26.52
CA TRP A 134 -1.04 7.77 -25.86
C TRP A 134 -1.52 6.72 -24.85
N THR A 135 -1.49 5.44 -25.23
CA THR A 135 -1.86 4.34 -24.32
C THR A 135 -0.93 4.29 -23.11
N HIS A 136 0.39 4.43 -23.32
CA HIS A 136 1.36 4.55 -22.24
C HIS A 136 1.05 5.74 -21.32
N SER A 137 0.73 6.91 -21.88
CA SER A 137 0.38 8.10 -21.08
C SER A 137 -0.83 7.87 -20.18
N PHE A 138 -1.88 7.23 -20.68
CA PHE A 138 -3.07 6.92 -19.86
C PHE A 138 -2.76 5.91 -18.74
N LEU A 139 -1.96 4.88 -19.03
CA LEU A 139 -1.55 3.88 -18.04
C LEU A 139 -0.63 4.48 -16.97
N GLN A 140 0.36 5.27 -17.37
CA GLN A 140 1.31 5.90 -16.46
C GLN A 140 0.64 6.95 -15.58
N ALA A 141 -0.27 7.75 -16.14
CA ALA A 141 -1.10 8.66 -15.35
C ALA A 141 -1.92 7.89 -14.30
N ASN A 142 -2.50 6.73 -14.67
CA ASN A 142 -3.28 5.91 -13.75
C ASN A 142 -2.42 5.37 -12.60
N VAL A 143 -1.20 4.88 -12.89
CA VAL A 143 -0.24 4.43 -11.85
C VAL A 143 0.04 5.55 -10.84
N LEU A 144 0.34 6.76 -11.32
CA LEU A 144 0.62 7.92 -10.47
C LEU A 144 -0.60 8.32 -9.64
N THR A 145 -1.80 8.32 -10.23
CA THR A 145 -3.05 8.57 -9.50
C THR A 145 -3.29 7.52 -8.41
N MET A 146 -3.06 6.24 -8.70
CA MET A 146 -3.28 5.16 -7.73
C MET A 146 -2.26 5.19 -6.58
N MET A 147 -1.03 5.65 -6.82
CA MET A 147 -0.08 5.92 -5.73
C MET A 147 -0.65 6.95 -4.75
N PHE A 148 -1.23 8.05 -5.26
CA PHE A 148 -1.88 9.06 -4.44
C PHE A 148 -3.07 8.49 -3.66
N MET A 149 -4.00 7.84 -4.37
CA MET A 149 -5.25 7.34 -3.76
C MET A 149 -4.98 6.35 -2.61
N ARG A 150 -3.99 5.46 -2.77
CA ARG A 150 -3.61 4.49 -1.74
C ARG A 150 -3.04 5.15 -0.47
N LEU A 151 -2.29 6.25 -0.62
CA LEU A 151 -1.70 6.97 0.52
C LEU A 151 -2.72 7.78 1.32
N CYS A 152 -3.78 8.27 0.67
CA CYS A 152 -4.83 9.04 1.31
C CYS A 152 -5.82 8.19 2.12
N HIS A 153 -5.89 6.88 1.87
CA HIS A 153 -6.68 5.94 2.67
C HIS A 153 -8.20 6.22 2.74
N PHE A 154 -8.79 6.90 1.75
CA PHE A 154 -10.21 7.27 1.72
C PHE A 154 -11.16 6.07 1.79
N ASN A 155 -10.72 4.93 1.28
CA ASN A 155 -11.41 3.64 1.23
C ASN A 155 -11.48 2.91 2.60
N ASN A 156 -10.76 3.34 3.63
CA ASN A 156 -10.64 2.59 4.89
C ASN A 156 -11.97 2.30 5.60
N HIS A 157 -12.97 3.17 5.45
CA HIS A 157 -14.28 2.99 6.08
C HIS A 157 -14.99 1.72 5.57
N LEU A 158 -14.71 1.29 4.33
CA LEU A 158 -15.26 0.07 3.75
C LEU A 158 -14.88 -1.19 4.56
N ILE A 159 -13.75 -1.17 5.26
CA ILE A 159 -13.33 -2.28 6.13
C ILE A 159 -14.31 -2.43 7.29
N THR A 160 -14.68 -1.33 7.94
CA THR A 160 -15.63 -1.34 9.06
C THR A 160 -16.99 -1.87 8.62
N ILE A 161 -17.50 -1.39 7.47
CA ILE A 161 -18.76 -1.88 6.89
C ILE A 161 -18.66 -3.39 6.59
N THR A 162 -17.55 -3.85 6.02
CA THR A 162 -17.37 -5.27 5.68
C THR A 162 -17.35 -6.15 6.92
N VAL A 163 -16.66 -5.73 7.98
CA VAL A 163 -16.62 -6.43 9.27
C VAL A 163 -18.01 -6.50 9.90
N GLU A 164 -18.75 -5.39 9.87
CA GLU A 164 -20.13 -5.31 10.37
C GLU A 164 -21.08 -6.25 9.64
N LYS A 165 -21.07 -6.24 8.31
CA LYS A 165 -21.96 -7.09 7.50
C LYS A 165 -21.66 -8.59 7.62
N ASN A 166 -20.45 -8.94 8.06
CA ASN A 166 -20.07 -10.33 8.34
C ASN A 166 -20.19 -10.70 9.83
N GLY A 167 -20.69 -9.81 10.70
CA GLY A 167 -20.91 -10.10 12.12
C GLY A 167 -19.64 -10.22 12.97
N MET A 168 -18.48 -9.80 12.46
CA MET A 168 -17.18 -10.01 13.12
C MET A 168 -16.69 -8.80 13.93
N GLN A 169 -17.58 -7.87 14.28
CA GLN A 169 -17.24 -6.63 14.98
C GLN A 169 -16.47 -6.89 16.29
N ALA A 170 -16.84 -7.92 17.04
CA ALA A 170 -16.20 -8.27 18.31
C ALA A 170 -14.68 -8.55 18.16
N PHE A 171 -14.27 -9.14 17.03
CA PHE A 171 -12.86 -9.46 16.76
C PHE A 171 -12.04 -8.27 16.24
N PHE A 172 -12.71 -7.28 15.66
CA PHE A 172 -12.10 -6.13 14.98
C PHE A 172 -12.32 -4.78 15.72
N ASN A 173 -12.76 -4.80 16.97
CA ASN A 173 -12.98 -3.59 17.77
C ASN A 173 -11.88 -3.35 18.81
N LYS A 174 -10.63 -3.71 18.49
CA LYS A 174 -9.49 -3.50 19.39
C LYS A 174 -8.79 -2.18 19.09
N LYS A 175 -8.36 -1.48 20.14
CA LYS A 175 -7.51 -0.28 20.00
C LYS A 175 -6.04 -0.72 19.86
N PRO A 176 -5.38 -0.49 18.71
CA PRO A 176 -4.01 -0.92 18.51
C PRO A 176 -3.02 -0.04 19.27
N ILE A 177 -2.01 -0.68 19.87
CA ILE A 177 -0.87 0.01 20.48
C ILE A 177 0.14 0.40 19.39
N LYS A 178 0.63 1.62 19.43
CA LYS A 178 1.69 2.12 18.56
C LYS A 178 2.89 2.52 19.40
N TYR A 179 3.95 1.73 19.32
CA TYR A 179 5.21 2.06 19.97
C TYR A 179 5.88 3.25 19.29
N TYR A 180 6.07 4.33 20.04
CA TYR A 180 6.87 5.47 19.63
C TYR A 180 8.24 5.44 20.31
N VAL A 181 9.23 6.02 19.63
CA VAL A 181 10.58 6.16 20.16
C VAL A 181 10.79 7.64 20.49
N PRO A 182 11.00 8.01 21.76
CA PRO A 182 11.22 9.40 22.13
C PRO A 182 12.59 9.89 21.64
N ILE A 183 12.64 11.13 21.14
CA ILE A 183 13.87 11.78 20.63
C ILE A 183 14.92 11.93 21.75
N THR A 184 14.48 11.98 23.00
CA THR A 184 15.35 12.10 24.18
C THR A 184 16.09 10.81 24.53
N SER A 185 15.68 9.65 24.01
CA SER A 185 16.34 8.37 24.31
C SER A 185 17.59 8.19 23.45
N ILE A 186 18.66 7.64 24.03
CA ILE A 186 19.90 7.32 23.31
C ILE A 186 19.65 6.26 22.21
N TYR A 187 18.67 5.38 22.43
CA TYR A 187 18.19 4.42 21.43
C TYR A 187 17.73 5.11 20.14
N PHE A 188 17.16 6.32 20.24
CA PHE A 188 16.72 7.08 19.07
C PHE A 188 17.88 7.42 18.15
N TRP A 189 18.96 7.99 18.71
CA TRP A 189 20.10 8.50 17.95
C TRP A 189 21.05 7.41 17.49
N SER A 190 21.31 6.42 18.35
CA SER A 190 22.29 5.37 18.07
C SER A 190 21.78 4.31 17.09
N PHE A 191 20.50 3.92 17.20
CA PHE A 191 19.96 2.78 16.45
C PHE A 191 18.78 3.15 15.57
N TYR A 192 17.74 3.75 16.15
CA TYR A 192 16.46 3.95 15.47
C TYR A 192 16.55 4.90 14.28
N LEU A 193 17.18 6.07 14.45
CA LEU A 193 17.30 7.09 13.41
C LEU A 193 18.17 6.61 12.25
N PRO A 194 19.40 6.10 12.44
CA PRO A 194 20.23 5.60 11.34
C PRO A 194 19.53 4.49 10.55
N LEU A 195 18.93 3.50 11.23
CA LEU A 195 18.23 2.41 10.58
C LEU A 195 17.01 2.91 9.78
N LYS A 196 16.27 3.89 10.33
CA LYS A 196 15.09 4.45 9.67
C LYS A 196 15.46 5.32 8.48
N VAL A 197 16.54 6.09 8.56
CA VAL A 197 17.11 6.86 7.45
C VAL A 197 17.53 5.91 6.34
N PHE A 198 18.31 4.86 6.65
CA PHE A 198 18.71 3.85 5.68
C PHE A 198 17.50 3.18 5.02
N LYS A 199 16.49 2.80 5.81
CA LYS A 199 15.26 2.20 5.30
C LYS A 199 14.49 3.10 4.35
N TYR A 200 14.34 4.39 4.68
CA TYR A 200 13.66 5.33 3.81
C TYR A 200 14.47 5.64 2.56
N PHE A 201 15.78 5.76 2.69
CA PHE A 201 16.68 5.92 1.55
C PHE A 201 16.57 4.72 0.59
N ALA A 202 16.69 3.49 1.10
CA ALA A 202 16.53 2.28 0.31
C ALA A 202 15.13 2.20 -0.33
N GLY A 203 14.06 2.54 0.41
CA GLY A 203 12.71 2.57 -0.12
C GLY A 203 12.51 3.60 -1.24
N THR A 204 13.09 4.80 -1.10
CA THR A 204 13.08 5.82 -2.15
C THR A 204 13.87 5.35 -3.37
N LEU A 205 15.02 4.72 -3.19
CA LEU A 205 15.80 4.16 -4.29
C LEU A 205 15.00 3.08 -5.03
N SER A 206 14.38 2.14 -4.30
CA SER A 206 13.50 1.12 -4.90
C SER A 206 12.33 1.74 -5.67
N LEU A 207 11.73 2.82 -5.16
CA LEU A 207 10.67 3.55 -5.85
C LEU A 207 11.18 4.21 -7.15
N ILE A 208 12.34 4.85 -7.11
CA ILE A 208 12.97 5.47 -8.28
C ILE A 208 13.25 4.41 -9.35
N VAL A 209 13.84 3.27 -8.96
CA VAL A 209 14.08 2.15 -9.87
C VAL A 209 12.77 1.63 -10.47
N ALA A 210 11.73 1.46 -9.66
CA ALA A 210 10.42 1.05 -10.16
C ALA A 210 9.82 2.06 -11.15
N LEU A 211 9.95 3.37 -10.91
CA LEU A 211 9.49 4.43 -11.82
C LEU A 211 10.31 4.49 -13.12
N ILE A 212 11.61 4.18 -13.05
CA ILE A 212 12.44 4.04 -14.27
C ILE A 212 11.95 2.85 -15.09
N ILE A 213 11.72 1.69 -14.46
CA ILE A 213 11.13 0.51 -15.12
C ILE A 213 9.74 0.86 -15.69
N SER A 214 8.97 1.69 -15.00
CA SER A 214 7.65 2.11 -15.46
C SER A 214 7.69 2.98 -16.72
N SER A 215 8.83 3.57 -17.06
CA SER A 215 9.03 4.36 -18.28
C SER A 215 9.07 3.52 -19.55
N ILE A 216 9.14 2.18 -19.43
CA ILE A 216 9.02 1.28 -20.58
C ILE A 216 7.59 1.41 -21.16
N PRO A 217 7.42 1.75 -22.45
CA PRO A 217 6.11 1.94 -23.04
C PRO A 217 5.24 0.70 -22.88
N ILE A 218 3.97 0.93 -22.50
CA ILE A 218 2.93 -0.09 -22.26
C ILE A 218 3.25 -1.06 -21.12
N LEU A 219 4.36 -1.81 -21.19
CA LEU A 219 4.72 -2.85 -20.21
C LEU A 219 5.19 -2.28 -18.86
N GLY A 220 5.81 -1.10 -18.87
CA GLY A 220 6.37 -0.48 -17.67
C GLY A 220 5.34 -0.29 -16.54
N PRO A 221 4.17 0.32 -16.79
CA PRO A 221 3.11 0.46 -15.78
C PRO A 221 2.66 -0.86 -15.13
N PHE A 222 2.59 -1.95 -15.90
CA PHE A 222 2.28 -3.29 -15.36
C PHE A 222 3.41 -3.79 -14.46
N MET A 223 4.67 -3.69 -14.93
CA MET A 223 5.85 -4.10 -14.17
C MET A 223 5.98 -3.32 -12.86
N PHE A 224 5.75 -2.00 -12.90
CA PHE A 224 5.70 -1.17 -11.70
C PHE A 224 4.70 -1.71 -10.67
N THR A 225 3.50 -2.01 -11.13
CA THR A 225 2.41 -2.49 -10.28
C THR A 225 2.73 -3.84 -9.66
N TYR A 226 3.37 -4.73 -10.42
CA TYR A 226 3.85 -6.02 -9.92
C TYR A 226 4.98 -5.89 -8.90
N LEU A 227 5.99 -5.07 -9.18
CA LEU A 227 7.10 -4.81 -8.26
C LEU A 227 6.60 -4.18 -6.95
N MET A 228 5.58 -3.32 -7.03
CA MET A 228 4.98 -2.66 -5.87
C MET A 228 3.89 -3.49 -5.17
N SER A 229 3.59 -4.70 -5.65
CA SER A 229 2.51 -5.54 -5.11
C SER A 229 2.57 -5.77 -3.59
N PRO A 230 3.73 -6.01 -2.94
CA PRO A 230 3.75 -6.21 -1.50
C PRO A 230 3.39 -4.91 -0.74
N PHE A 231 3.79 -3.75 -1.29
CA PHE A 231 3.44 -2.45 -0.71
C PHE A 231 1.96 -2.13 -0.87
N ILE A 232 1.38 -2.48 -2.03
CA ILE A 232 -0.06 -2.36 -2.29
C ILE A 232 -0.84 -3.18 -1.25
N ALA A 233 -0.51 -4.47 -1.09
CA ALA A 233 -1.18 -5.33 -0.11
C ALA A 233 -1.07 -4.79 1.31
N LYS A 234 0.13 -4.39 1.73
CA LYS A 234 0.36 -3.80 3.06
C LYS A 234 -0.54 -2.60 3.33
N THR A 235 -0.83 -1.79 2.32
CA THR A 235 -1.70 -0.61 2.45
C THR A 235 -3.13 -1.02 2.78
N PHE A 236 -3.68 -2.03 2.10
CA PHE A 236 -5.02 -2.54 2.36
C PHE A 236 -5.15 -3.24 3.72
N PHE A 237 -4.17 -4.05 4.09
CA PHE A 237 -4.22 -4.80 5.35
C PHE A 237 -3.87 -3.97 6.59
N SER A 238 -3.25 -2.81 6.43
CA SER A 238 -2.80 -1.97 7.54
C SER A 238 -3.95 -1.62 8.50
N LYS A 239 -5.15 -1.32 8.01
CA LYS A 239 -6.31 -1.01 8.87
C LYS A 239 -6.96 -2.27 9.44
N CYS A 240 -7.08 -3.36 8.67
CA CYS A 240 -7.59 -4.65 9.18
C CYS A 240 -6.78 -5.14 10.39
N LEU A 241 -5.45 -5.17 10.27
CA LEU A 241 -4.58 -5.60 11.36
C LEU A 241 -4.63 -4.66 12.57
N ARG A 242 -4.80 -3.35 12.34
CA ARG A 242 -5.02 -2.37 13.42
C ARG A 242 -6.31 -2.65 14.19
N LEU A 243 -7.39 -2.95 13.48
CA LEU A 243 -8.68 -3.31 14.07
C LEU A 243 -8.63 -4.65 14.82
N ARG A 244 -7.77 -5.59 14.38
CA ARG A 244 -7.43 -6.83 15.11
C ARG A 244 -6.55 -6.58 16.35
N GLY A 245 -6.14 -5.33 16.60
CA GLY A 245 -5.35 -4.94 17.78
C GLY A 245 -3.84 -5.13 17.64
N TYR A 246 -3.34 -5.41 16.44
CA TYR A 246 -1.91 -5.65 16.25
C TYR A 246 -1.12 -4.34 16.41
N ASN A 247 -0.02 -4.41 17.14
CA ASN A 247 0.90 -3.29 17.28
C ASN A 247 1.74 -3.05 16.01
N ASN A 248 2.49 -1.95 15.97
CA ASN A 248 3.30 -1.59 14.79
C ASN A 248 4.48 -2.53 14.49
N LEU A 249 4.89 -3.39 15.43
CA LEU A 249 5.92 -4.42 15.24
C LEU A 249 5.27 -5.72 14.74
N GLN A 250 4.24 -6.20 15.43
CA GLN A 250 3.43 -7.37 15.05
C GLN A 250 2.87 -7.26 13.63
N ARG A 251 2.41 -6.07 13.21
CA ARG A 251 1.97 -5.86 11.82
C ARG A 251 3.07 -6.05 10.78
N LYS A 252 4.34 -5.79 11.14
CA LYS A 252 5.46 -6.07 10.25
C LYS A 252 5.77 -7.55 10.26
N ASP A 253 5.77 -8.18 11.42
CA ASP A 253 6.06 -9.60 11.57
C ASP A 253 5.05 -10.44 10.79
N GLU A 254 3.75 -10.24 11.03
CA GLU A 254 2.66 -10.87 10.28
C GLU A 254 2.84 -10.73 8.76
N PHE A 255 3.26 -9.54 8.30
CA PHE A 255 3.46 -9.29 6.87
C PHE A 255 4.65 -10.06 6.29
N PHE A 256 5.74 -10.22 7.05
CA PHE A 256 6.89 -11.02 6.63
C PHE A 256 6.64 -12.53 6.78
N GLU A 257 5.79 -12.94 7.72
CA GLU A 257 5.39 -14.33 7.93
C GLU A 257 4.58 -14.88 6.75
N HIS A 258 3.70 -14.07 6.17
CA HIS A 258 2.85 -14.47 5.03
C HIS A 258 3.17 -13.68 3.75
N PHE A 259 4.45 -13.35 3.54
CA PHE A 259 4.88 -12.42 2.49
C PHE A 259 4.45 -12.86 1.08
N GLY A 260 4.48 -14.17 0.79
CA GLY A 260 4.03 -14.71 -0.50
C GLY A 260 2.53 -14.47 -0.75
N GLN A 261 1.68 -14.74 0.24
CA GLN A 261 0.23 -14.52 0.16
C GLN A 261 -0.11 -13.04 0.00
N TYR A 262 0.54 -12.17 0.77
CA TYR A 262 0.38 -10.71 0.63
C TYR A 262 0.82 -10.24 -0.76
N THR A 263 1.92 -10.77 -1.31
CA THR A 263 2.38 -10.44 -2.65
C THR A 263 1.38 -10.88 -3.72
N ALA A 264 0.85 -12.10 -3.62
CA ALA A 264 -0.19 -12.62 -4.53
C ALA A 264 -1.48 -11.78 -4.47
N PHE A 265 -1.94 -11.41 -3.26
CA PHE A 265 -3.07 -10.51 -3.08
C PHE A 265 -2.81 -9.15 -3.74
N GLY A 266 -1.65 -8.54 -3.46
CA GLY A 266 -1.27 -7.25 -4.01
C GLY A 266 -1.15 -7.25 -5.52
N MET A 267 -0.72 -8.37 -6.12
CA MET A 267 -0.63 -8.56 -7.56
C MET A 267 -2.02 -8.52 -8.21
N SER A 268 -2.98 -9.25 -7.62
CA SER A 268 -4.38 -9.25 -8.06
C SER A 268 -5.04 -7.88 -7.90
N CYS A 269 -4.80 -7.20 -6.78
CA CYS A 269 -5.27 -5.82 -6.59
C CYS A 269 -4.71 -4.87 -7.65
N GLY A 270 -3.40 -4.96 -7.89
CA GLY A 270 -2.71 -4.14 -8.88
C GLY A 270 -3.24 -4.35 -10.30
N LEU A 271 -3.52 -5.60 -10.68
CA LEU A 271 -4.13 -5.94 -11.96
C LEU A 271 -5.48 -5.24 -12.16
N LEU A 272 -6.38 -5.35 -11.18
CA LEU A 272 -7.69 -4.69 -11.23
C LEU A 272 -7.57 -3.16 -11.29
N GLU A 273 -6.57 -2.61 -10.61
CA GLU A 273 -6.28 -1.17 -10.58
C GLU A 273 -5.53 -0.66 -11.81
N THR A 274 -5.13 -1.54 -12.73
CA THR A 274 -4.45 -1.12 -13.96
C THR A 274 -5.44 -0.59 -14.98
N ILE A 275 -6.71 -1.00 -14.92
CA ILE A 275 -7.77 -0.57 -15.83
C ILE A 275 -8.15 0.88 -15.49
N PRO A 276 -7.73 1.88 -16.29
CA PRO A 276 -8.00 3.28 -15.98
C PRO A 276 -9.51 3.52 -15.90
N ILE A 277 -9.92 4.60 -15.22
CA ILE A 277 -11.34 4.94 -14.97
C ILE A 277 -11.97 4.01 -13.92
N LEU A 278 -11.75 2.70 -14.00
CA LEU A 278 -12.28 1.71 -13.05
C LEU A 278 -11.37 1.51 -11.82
N SER A 279 -10.14 2.01 -11.82
CA SER A 279 -9.20 1.82 -10.70
C SER A 279 -9.71 2.33 -9.36
N GLY A 280 -10.50 3.43 -9.34
CA GLY A 280 -11.13 3.92 -8.12
C GLY A 280 -12.18 2.97 -7.54
N PHE A 281 -12.91 2.26 -8.41
CA PHE A 281 -13.83 1.20 -8.01
C PHE A 281 -13.04 -0.03 -7.53
N ALA A 282 -12.01 -0.43 -8.28
CA ALA A 282 -11.12 -1.53 -7.92
C ALA A 282 -10.46 -1.30 -6.55
N LEU A 283 -10.01 -0.07 -6.24
CA LEU A 283 -9.49 0.32 -4.92
C LEU A 283 -10.47 -0.04 -3.80
N CYS A 284 -11.76 0.24 -4.01
CA CYS A 284 -12.80 -0.06 -3.05
C CYS A 284 -13.03 -1.56 -2.89
N THR A 285 -13.16 -2.29 -4.01
CA THR A 285 -13.40 -3.75 -3.97
C THR A 285 -12.19 -4.51 -3.43
N ASN A 286 -10.97 -4.04 -3.70
CA ASN A 286 -9.73 -4.55 -3.12
C ASN A 286 -9.74 -4.39 -1.59
N THR A 287 -10.26 -3.28 -1.09
CA THR A 287 -10.39 -3.03 0.35
C THR A 287 -11.38 -3.96 1.02
N ILE A 288 -12.53 -4.18 0.37
CA ILE A 288 -13.54 -5.15 0.82
C ILE A 288 -12.94 -6.56 0.78
N GLY A 289 -12.21 -6.90 -0.29
CA GLY A 289 -11.49 -8.17 -0.42
C GLY A 289 -10.45 -8.40 0.68
N ALA A 290 -9.69 -7.38 1.04
CA ALA A 290 -8.74 -7.45 2.16
C ALA A 290 -9.46 -7.69 3.48
N ALA A 291 -10.60 -7.02 3.73
CA ALA A 291 -11.40 -7.28 4.93
C ALA A 291 -11.95 -8.71 4.95
N LEU A 292 -12.45 -9.23 3.82
CA LEU A 292 -12.94 -10.62 3.70
C LEU A 292 -11.83 -11.65 3.94
N TRP A 293 -10.62 -11.41 3.44
CA TRP A 293 -9.47 -12.30 3.71
C TRP A 293 -9.09 -12.27 5.18
N ALA A 294 -9.02 -11.08 5.77
CA ALA A 294 -8.73 -10.92 7.19
C ALA A 294 -9.77 -11.60 8.08
N ILE A 295 -11.05 -11.60 7.67
CA ILE A 295 -12.13 -12.30 8.37
C ILE A 295 -12.00 -13.82 8.25
N ARG A 296 -11.64 -14.33 7.06
CA ARG A 296 -11.48 -15.78 6.84
C ARG A 296 -10.30 -16.36 7.63
N ASN A 297 -9.24 -15.58 7.81
CA ASN A 297 -8.03 -15.98 8.53
C ASN A 297 -8.10 -15.65 10.04
N ILE A 298 -9.32 -15.55 10.58
CA ILE A 298 -9.58 -15.58 12.03
C ILE A 298 -9.63 -17.05 12.46
#